data_AF-A0A7Z9UA83-F1
#
_entry.id   AF-A0A7Z9UA83-F1
#
_cell.length_a   1.000
_cell.length_b   1.000
_cell.length_c   1.000
_cell.angle_alpha   90.00
_cell.angle_beta   90.00
_cell.angle_gamma   90.00
#
_symmetry.space_group_name_H-M   'P 1'
#
loop_
_entity.id
_entity.type
_entity.pdbx_description
1 polymer ?
#
loop_
_entity_poly.entity_id
_entity_poly.type
_entity_poly.pdbx_seq_one_letter_code
_entity_poly.pdbx_strand_id
1 'polypeptide(L)'
;MELAEDTALDREFLEELLDGDVEFAQELFETYFQSADAAYLEAEERLAANDVENAFRPFHTLKGASASVGLLGVQELAKSMELRA
;
A
#
# COMPACT_ATOMS: atom_id res chain seq x y z
N MET A 1 -17.87 1.05 9.62
CA MET A 1 -17.30 -0.10 8.90
C MET A 1 -16.16 -0.57 9.75
N GLU A 2 -16.41 -1.58 10.57
CA GLU A 2 -15.39 -2.22 11.40
C GLU A 2 -14.58 -3.09 10.45
N LEU A 3 -13.38 -2.63 10.08
CA LEU A 3 -12.43 -3.50 9.40
C LEU A 3 -12.14 -4.60 10.42
N ALA A 4 -12.68 -5.80 10.20
CA ALA A 4 -12.35 -6.95 11.05
C ALA A 4 -10.83 -7.07 11.07
N GLU A 5 -10.22 -6.80 12.22
CA GLU A 5 -8.76 -6.68 12.41
C GLU A 5 -8.01 -7.91 11.87
N ASP A 6 -8.70 -9.04 11.75
CA ASP A 6 -8.18 -10.34 11.32
C ASP A 6 -8.05 -10.51 9.80
N THR A 7 -8.61 -9.61 8.97
CA THR A 7 -8.62 -9.77 7.49
C THR A 7 -7.79 -8.74 6.73
N ALA A 8 -7.24 -7.73 7.43
CA ALA A 8 -6.50 -6.65 6.78
C ALA A 8 -5.04 -7.04 6.42
N LEU A 9 -4.52 -8.10 7.03
CA LEU A 9 -3.16 -8.60 6.87
C LEU A 9 -3.20 -10.11 6.59
N ASP A 10 -2.57 -10.53 5.51
CA ASP A 10 -2.33 -11.94 5.21
C ASP A 10 -1.12 -12.44 6.01
N ARG A 11 -1.40 -12.92 7.22
CA ARG A 11 -0.37 -13.37 8.16
C ARG A 11 0.33 -14.64 7.69
N GLU A 12 -0.38 -15.57 7.05
CA GLU A 12 0.19 -16.81 6.52
C GLU A 12 1.17 -16.50 5.40
N PHE A 13 0.77 -15.66 4.44
CA PHE A 13 1.68 -15.18 3.39
C PHE A 13 2.89 -14.45 3.96
N LEU A 14 2.71 -13.58 4.95
CA LEU A 14 3.82 -12.83 5.52
C LEU A 14 4.79 -13.75 6.28
N GLU A 15 4.29 -14.74 6.99
CA GLU A 15 5.12 -15.74 7.68
C GLU A 15 5.94 -16.58 6.68
N GLU A 16 5.32 -17.02 5.57
CA GLU A 16 6.03 -17.72 4.48
C GLU A 16 7.05 -16.84 3.76
N LEU A 17 6.73 -15.57 3.52
CA LEU A 17 7.60 -14.62 2.83
C LEU A 17 8.84 -14.30 3.66
N LEU A 18 8.67 -14.14 4.97
CA LEU A 18 9.75 -13.73 5.86
C LEU A 18 10.64 -14.90 6.31
N ASP A 19 10.09 -16.12 6.41
CA ASP A 19 10.81 -17.34 6.84
C ASP A 19 11.64 -17.14 8.14
N GLY A 20 11.14 -16.29 9.05
CA GLY A 20 11.80 -15.94 10.31
C GLY A 20 12.99 -14.98 10.20
N ASP A 21 13.30 -14.44 9.02
CA ASP A 21 14.35 -13.44 8.79
C ASP A 21 13.87 -12.04 9.22
N VAL A 22 14.41 -11.55 10.35
CA VAL A 22 13.99 -10.29 10.96
C VAL A 22 14.60 -9.09 10.21
N GLU A 23 15.84 -9.22 9.74
CA GLU A 23 16.53 -8.20 8.96
C GLU A 23 15.80 -7.97 7.63
N PHE A 24 15.44 -9.05 6.92
CA PHE A 24 14.65 -8.97 5.70
C PHE A 24 13.28 -8.35 5.97
N ALA A 25 12.61 -8.70 7.07
CA ALA A 25 11.34 -8.09 7.45
C ALA A 25 11.46 -6.57 7.61
N GLN A 26 12.52 -6.10 8.25
CA GLN A 26 12.77 -4.66 8.42
C GLN A 26 12.98 -3.96 7.07
N GLU A 27 13.84 -4.51 6.20
CA GLU A 27 14.10 -3.96 4.87
C GLU A 27 12.84 -3.93 4.00
N LEU A 28 12.02 -4.99 4.07
CA LEU A 28 10.77 -5.11 3.34
C LEU A 28 9.77 -4.03 3.75
N PHE A 29 9.55 -3.86 5.06
CA PHE A 29 8.62 -2.86 5.57
C PHE A 29 9.15 -1.43 5.40
N GLU A 30 10.47 -1.21 5.51
CA GLU A 30 11.07 0.09 5.20
C GLU A 30 10.82 0.50 3.74
N THR A 31 11.07 -0.43 2.81
CA THR A 31 10.80 -0.21 1.38
C THR A 31 9.31 0.05 1.11
N TYR A 32 8.44 -0.67 1.81
CA TYR A 32 6.99 -0.46 1.74
C TYR A 32 6.61 0.95 2.20
N PHE A 33 7.09 1.40 3.37
CA PHE A 33 6.78 2.73 3.90
C PHE A 33 7.29 3.84 2.98
N GLN A 34 8.50 3.70 2.43
CA GLN A 34 9.03 4.65 1.44
C GLN A 34 8.14 4.74 0.19
N SER A 35 7.64 3.61 -0.29
CA SER A 35 6.73 3.56 -1.45
C SER A 35 5.37 4.17 -1.14
N ALA A 36 4.85 3.93 0.07
CA ALA A 36 3.58 4.47 0.52
C ALA A 36 3.62 5.99 0.71
N ASP A 37 4.67 6.50 1.34
CA ASP A 37 4.89 7.94 1.52
C ASP A 37 5.03 8.65 0.17
N ALA A 38 5.82 8.09 -0.76
CA ALA A 38 5.98 8.65 -2.09
C ALA A 38 4.65 8.71 -2.86
N ALA A 39 3.85 7.63 -2.80
CA ALA A 39 2.55 7.59 -3.46
C ALA A 39 1.56 8.61 -2.85
N TYR A 40 1.57 8.77 -1.52
CA TYR A 40 0.71 9.72 -0.83
C TYR A 40 1.09 11.17 -1.18
N LEU A 41 2.38 11.52 -1.11
CA LEU A 41 2.88 12.84 -1.45
C LEU A 41 2.58 13.20 -2.91
N GLU A 42 2.82 12.28 -3.85
CA GLU A 42 2.51 12.50 -5.27
C GLU A 42 1.01 12.76 -5.49
N ALA A 43 0.13 12.04 -4.79
CA ALA A 43 -1.31 12.25 -4.87
C ALA A 43 -1.70 13.63 -4.30
N GLU A 44 -1.14 14.01 -3.15
CA GLU A 44 -1.37 15.31 -2.51
C GLU A 44 -0.93 16.47 -3.40
N GLU A 45 0.27 16.39 -3.98
CA GLU A 45 0.82 17.39 -4.90
C GLU A 45 -0.06 17.57 -6.15
N ARG A 46 -0.54 16.48 -6.74
CA ARG A 46 -1.44 16.53 -7.89
C ARG A 46 -2.80 17.15 -7.57
N LEU A 47 -3.37 16.80 -6.41
CA LEU A 47 -4.60 17.43 -5.94
C LEU A 47 -4.40 18.93 -5.72
N ALA A 48 -3.28 19.34 -5.11
CA ALA A 48 -2.95 20.75 -4.93
C ALA A 48 -2.77 21.50 -6.27
N ALA A 49 -2.32 20.81 -7.31
CA ALA A 49 -2.19 21.33 -8.67
C ALA A 49 -3.51 21.32 -9.49
N ASN A 50 -4.64 20.90 -8.91
CA ASN A 50 -5.91 20.63 -9.60
C ASN A 50 -5.80 19.57 -10.73
N ASP A 51 -4.79 18.71 -10.69
CA ASP A 51 -4.62 17.59 -11.61
C ASP A 51 -5.36 16.35 -11.10
N VAL A 52 -6.69 16.47 -10.99
CA VAL A 52 -7.57 15.43 -10.40
C VAL A 52 -7.53 14.13 -11.19
N GLU A 53 -7.41 14.20 -12.53
CA GLU A 53 -7.35 13.04 -13.42
C GLU A 53 -6.14 12.14 -13.12
N ASN A 54 -4.99 12.73 -12.74
CA ASN A 54 -3.79 11.96 -12.42
C ASN A 54 -3.56 11.78 -10.93
N ALA A 55 -4.30 12.48 -10.06
CA ALA A 55 -4.14 12.44 -8.60
C ALA A 55 -4.30 11.02 -8.02
N PHE A 56 -5.05 10.15 -8.69
CA PHE A 56 -5.31 8.79 -8.20
C PHE A 56 -4.36 7.72 -8.77
N ARG A 57 -3.55 8.04 -9.79
CA ARG A 57 -2.55 7.11 -10.34
C ARG A 57 -1.52 6.59 -9.34
N PRO A 58 -1.02 7.38 -8.35
CA PRO A 58 -0.03 6.90 -7.39
C PRO A 58 -0.53 5.72 -6.55
N PHE A 59 -1.86 5.60 -6.37
CA PHE A 59 -2.45 4.45 -5.67
C PHE A 59 -2.29 3.13 -6.42
N HIS A 60 -2.00 3.13 -7.73
CA HIS A 60 -1.61 1.91 -8.45
C HIS A 60 -0.32 1.31 -7.89
N THR A 61 0.68 2.16 -7.64
CA THR A 61 1.96 1.77 -7.02
C THR A 61 1.74 1.28 -5.59
N LEU A 62 0.95 2.02 -4.79
CA LEU A 62 0.64 1.61 -3.41
C LEU A 62 -0.12 0.28 -3.35
N LYS A 63 -1.03 0.01 -4.29
CA LYS A 63 -1.73 -1.27 -4.42
C LYS A 63 -0.72 -2.41 -4.64
N GLY A 64 0.22 -2.23 -5.57
CA GLY A 64 1.27 -3.21 -5.85
C GLY A 64 2.17 -3.46 -4.64
N ALA A 65 2.64 -2.39 -4.00
CA ALA A 65 3.48 -2.47 -2.81
C ALA A 65 2.77 -3.15 -1.62
N SER A 66 1.47 -2.90 -1.44
CA SER A 66 0.68 -3.53 -0.38
C SER A 66 0.46 -5.02 -0.63
N ALA A 67 0.26 -5.41 -1.89
CA ALA A 67 0.15 -6.82 -2.27
C ALA A 67 1.46 -7.59 -2.03
N SER A 68 2.63 -6.97 -2.25
CA SER A 68 3.92 -7.65 -2.03
C SER A 68 4.26 -7.91 -0.57
N VAL A 69 3.56 -7.29 0.38
CA VAL A 69 3.78 -7.47 1.83
C VAL A 69 2.55 -8.01 2.56
N GLY A 70 1.54 -8.51 1.83
CA GLY A 70 0.34 -9.11 2.42
C GLY A 70 -0.63 -8.12 3.08
N LEU A 71 -0.51 -6.81 2.84
CA LEU A 71 -1.40 -5.79 3.43
C LEU A 71 -2.71 -5.65 2.63
N LEU A 72 -3.55 -6.68 2.70
CA LEU A 72 -4.82 -6.80 1.95
C LEU A 72 -5.77 -5.61 2.16
N GLY A 73 -5.86 -5.09 3.38
CA GLY A 73 -6.71 -3.93 3.69
C GLY A 73 -6.26 -2.67 2.97
N VAL A 74 -4.94 -2.42 2.91
CA VAL A 74 -4.37 -1.27 2.21
C VAL A 74 -4.44 -1.46 0.70
N GLN A 75 -4.23 -2.69 0.22
CA GLN A 75 -4.38 -3.05 -1.18
C GLN A 75 -5.79 -2.73 -1.71
N GLU A 76 -6.85 -3.14 -1.00
CA GLU A 76 -8.23 -2.85 -1.41
C GLU A 76 -8.55 -1.35 -1.29
N LEU A 77 -8.02 -0.66 -0.28
CA LEU A 77 -8.17 0.79 -0.18
C LEU A 77 -7.53 1.50 -1.38
N ALA A 78 -6.27 1.17 -1.71
CA ALA A 78 -5.53 1.75 -2.82
C ALA A 78 -6.21 1.47 -4.17
N LYS A 79 -6.71 0.26 -4.38
CA LYS A 79 -7.52 -0.10 -5.54
C LYS A 79 -8.80 0.74 -5.63
N SER A 80 -9.49 0.98 -4.51
CA SER A 80 -10.69 1.84 -4.51
C SER A 80 -10.38 3.28 -4.88
N MET A 81 -9.18 3.77 -4.55
CA MET A 81 -8.71 5.10 -4.91
C MET A 81 -8.31 5.16 -6.38
N GLU A 82 -7.59 4.16 -6.88
CA GLU A 82 -7.22 4.04 -8.30
C GLU A 82 -8.44 4.05 -9.22
N LEU A 83 -9.54 3.40 -8.85
CA LEU A 83 -10.80 3.39 -9.62
C LEU A 83 -11.54 4.75 -9.66
N ARG A 84 -11.04 5.75 -8.92
CA ARG A 84 -11.56 7.14 -8.97
C ARG A 84 -10.76 8.04 -9.92
N ALA A 85 -9.70 7.52 -10.56
CA ALA A 85 -9.03 8.15 -11.70
C ALA A 85 -9.97 8.24 -12.91
#